data_AF-A0A9P7GSJ4-F1
#
_entry.id   AF-A0A9P7GSJ4-F1
#
_cell.length_a   1.000
_cell.length_b   1.000
_cell.length_c   1.000
_cell.angle_alpha   90.00
_cell.angle_beta   90.00
_cell.angle_gamma   90.00
#
_symmetry.space_group_name_H-M   'P 1'
#
loop_
_entity.id
_entity.type
_entity.pdbx_description
1 polymer ?
#
loop_
_entity_poly.entity_id
_entity_poly.type
_entity_poly.pdbx_seq_one_letter_code
_entity_poly.pdbx_strand_id
1 'polypeptide(L)'
;MTTFASNSRSITMVNYGLRSTKTLRYTIANFLRAGFPTRQYSSLRSRPHVQIVEVAPRDGLQNLKTSIPTATKVELIRRLADTGLVNIEATSFVSPKWVPQLADGAAVMKEILAHPGINYQSRQMNYPVLAPNLKGLENASQAGVKEIVVFASVTEAFSKANQNCTIEEALQQCEAVTKKALGLGIRVRGVVSCIFSDPFSGPTPPEAVLPVVKRLLDMGCYEVGLGDTLGVGTPKKVQDVLDKLLPDISPNKLAGHFHDTYGQGIANIVRSYEMGIRKFDSSVAGLGGCPYAPGARGNVATEDVIYTLENSGISTGVDLDKLCDVGQWISNEIGIPYGSRAGAALASKKSQATPRSMLTKQKKLRSWEVEQDTGEYRVSRAGTALKVTLTRPKNGNALTTSMLEGLTSLFKELPRDPS
;
A
#
# COMPACT_ATOMS: atom_id res chain seq x y z
N MET A 1 -8.20 56.96 -6.13
CA MET A 1 -7.54 57.05 -4.82
C MET A 1 -8.27 56.08 -3.87
N THR A 2 -7.94 54.80 -3.91
CA THR A 2 -7.15 54.08 -2.88
C THR A 2 -7.74 54.16 -1.47
N THR A 3 -8.45 53.12 -1.06
CA THR A 3 -8.60 52.72 0.33
C THR A 3 -8.49 51.20 0.41
N PHE A 4 -7.30 50.73 0.76
CA PHE A 4 -7.06 49.39 1.29
C PHE A 4 -7.47 49.41 2.76
N ALA A 5 -8.35 48.51 3.18
CA ALA A 5 -8.60 48.21 4.58
C ALA A 5 -8.20 46.76 4.84
N SER A 6 -7.06 46.61 5.52
CA SER A 6 -6.55 45.36 6.06
C SER A 6 -7.36 44.95 7.29
N ASN A 7 -8.05 43.81 7.25
CA ASN A 7 -8.63 43.20 8.45
C ASN A 7 -7.56 42.41 9.20
N SER A 8 -6.93 43.07 10.17
CA SER A 8 -6.13 42.46 11.24
C SER A 8 -7.03 41.63 12.16
N ARG A 9 -6.70 40.36 12.40
CA ARG A 9 -7.35 39.52 13.42
C ARG A 9 -6.66 39.77 14.78
N SER A 10 -7.39 40.35 15.72
CA SER A 10 -6.97 40.50 17.12
C SER A 10 -7.15 39.19 17.89
N ILE A 11 -6.13 38.79 18.67
CA ILE A 11 -6.19 37.71 19.64
C ILE A 11 -6.56 38.31 21.00
N THR A 12 -7.67 37.86 21.58
CA THR A 12 -8.07 38.21 22.96
C THR A 12 -7.42 37.22 23.93
N MET A 13 -6.48 37.69 24.75
CA MET A 13 -5.98 36.93 25.90
C MET A 13 -6.84 37.25 27.13
N VAL A 14 -7.50 36.23 27.67
CA VAL A 14 -8.24 36.34 28.94
C VAL A 14 -7.29 35.99 30.08
N ASN A 15 -6.96 36.98 30.91
CA ASN A 15 -6.12 36.85 32.09
C ASN A 15 -7.00 36.47 33.29
N TYR A 16 -6.98 35.21 33.73
CA TYR A 16 -7.64 34.81 34.98
C TYR A 16 -6.71 35.07 36.16
N GLY A 17 -6.99 36.18 36.86
CA GLY A 17 -6.34 36.56 38.10
C GLY A 17 -6.48 35.52 39.20
N LEU A 18 -5.36 35.23 39.85
CA LEU A 18 -5.25 34.41 41.06
C LEU A 18 -6.11 34.97 42.19
N ARG A 19 -7.05 34.16 42.70
CA ARG A 19 -7.59 34.26 44.08
C ARG A 19 -7.72 32.87 44.73
N SER A 20 -6.81 32.64 45.67
CA SER A 20 -6.99 32.04 47.00
C SER A 20 -7.82 30.75 47.22
N THR A 21 -7.07 29.73 47.67
CA THR A 21 -7.31 28.80 48.79
C THR A 21 -8.36 27.67 48.74
N LYS A 22 -7.80 26.45 48.83
CA LYS A 22 -8.27 25.28 49.60
C LYS A 22 -9.44 24.44 49.05
N THR A 23 -9.34 23.87 47.84
CA THR A 23 -9.99 22.56 47.55
C THR A 23 -9.35 21.82 46.35
N LEU A 24 -8.05 21.52 46.38
CA LEU A 24 -7.45 20.67 45.35
C LEU A 24 -6.23 19.90 45.89
N ARG A 25 -6.47 18.96 46.81
CA ARG A 25 -5.41 18.07 47.34
C ARG A 25 -5.69 16.57 47.21
N TYR A 26 -6.67 16.15 46.41
CA TYR A 26 -6.99 14.72 46.29
C TYR A 26 -7.07 14.13 44.86
N THR A 27 -6.62 14.84 43.82
CA THR A 27 -6.73 14.29 42.44
C THR A 27 -5.45 14.41 41.59
N ILE A 28 -4.31 14.79 42.17
CA ILE A 28 -3.02 14.85 41.44
C ILE A 28 -2.06 13.71 41.88
N ALA A 29 -2.27 13.11 43.05
CA ALA A 29 -1.38 12.08 43.59
C ALA A 29 -1.51 10.68 42.93
N ASN A 30 -2.60 10.42 42.19
CA ASN A 30 -2.79 9.13 41.49
C ASN A 30 -2.42 9.17 40.00
N PHE A 31 -2.27 10.35 39.40
CA PHE A 31 -1.80 10.47 38.00
C PHE A 31 -0.27 10.38 37.87
N LEU A 32 0.46 10.54 38.97
CA LEU A 32 1.93 10.47 39.01
C LEU A 32 2.47 9.08 39.42
N ARG A 33 1.59 8.06 39.56
CA ARG A 33 1.98 6.67 39.84
C ARG A 33 1.79 5.69 38.66
N ALA A 34 1.21 6.15 37.56
CA ALA A 34 1.25 5.40 36.30
C ALA A 34 2.52 5.80 35.55
N GLY A 35 3.61 5.09 35.82
CA GLY A 35 4.87 5.26 35.08
C GLY A 35 4.66 4.96 33.61
N PHE A 36 4.44 5.98 32.79
CA PHE A 36 4.76 5.89 31.38
C PHE A 36 6.28 5.77 31.28
N PRO A 37 6.83 4.72 30.64
CA PRO A 37 8.26 4.65 30.41
C PRO A 37 8.63 5.85 29.54
N THR A 38 9.31 6.81 30.12
CA THR A 38 10.02 7.87 29.41
C THR A 38 11.11 7.18 28.59
N ARG A 39 10.80 6.90 27.32
CA ARG A 39 11.77 6.38 26.37
C ARG A 39 12.83 7.48 26.19
N GLN A 40 13.98 7.30 26.83
CA GLN A 40 15.17 8.07 26.52
C GLN A 40 15.48 7.90 25.04
N TYR A 41 15.31 8.96 24.25
CA TYR A 41 15.88 9.02 22.91
C TYR A 41 17.40 9.05 23.09
N SER A 42 18.04 7.88 23.07
CA SER A 42 19.49 7.79 23.16
C SER A 42 20.10 8.53 21.97
N SER A 43 20.76 9.64 22.25
CA SER A 43 21.61 10.34 21.29
C SER A 43 22.84 9.48 21.00
N LEU A 44 22.80 8.68 19.93
CA LEU A 44 23.93 8.21 19.11
C LEU A 44 23.38 7.49 17.85
N ARG A 45 23.29 8.27 16.75
CA ARG A 45 23.20 7.90 15.32
C ARG A 45 23.03 6.42 14.94
N SER A 46 21.87 5.82 15.18
CA SER A 46 21.25 4.94 14.17
C SER A 46 19.94 5.60 13.77
N ARG A 47 19.84 6.03 12.51
CA ARG A 47 18.56 6.54 12.01
C ARG A 47 17.54 5.42 12.21
N PRO A 48 16.34 5.68 12.78
CA PRO A 48 15.29 4.67 12.80
C PRO A 48 15.02 4.27 11.35
N HIS A 49 15.49 3.07 10.99
CA HIS A 49 15.48 2.59 9.63
C HIS A 49 14.36 1.56 9.50
N VAL A 50 13.54 1.73 8.48
CA VAL A 50 12.53 0.76 8.07
C VAL A 50 12.99 0.14 6.77
N GLN A 51 12.91 -1.20 6.69
CA GLN A 51 13.15 -1.94 5.48
C GLN A 51 11.82 -2.23 4.78
N ILE A 52 11.77 -1.94 3.49
CA ILE A 52 10.64 -2.32 2.65
C ILE A 52 11.00 -3.58 1.86
N VAL A 53 10.05 -4.50 1.79
CA VAL A 53 10.06 -5.59 0.83
C VAL A 53 9.00 -5.29 -0.22
N GLU A 54 9.46 -4.97 -1.42
CA GLU A 54 8.60 -4.65 -2.54
C GLU A 54 8.10 -5.95 -3.19
N VAL A 55 6.79 -6.20 -3.12
CA VAL A 55 6.18 -7.46 -3.57
C VAL A 55 5.44 -7.37 -4.90
N ALA A 56 5.38 -6.20 -5.54
CA ALA A 56 4.63 -6.04 -6.78
C ALA A 56 5.00 -7.04 -7.88
N PRO A 57 6.30 -7.30 -8.19
CA PRO A 57 6.64 -8.19 -9.31
C PRO A 57 6.15 -9.63 -9.13
N ARG A 58 6.02 -10.10 -7.89
CA ARG A 58 5.44 -11.40 -7.54
C ARG A 58 3.96 -11.26 -7.21
N ASP A 59 3.66 -10.78 -6.01
CA ASP A 59 2.31 -10.79 -5.44
C ASP A 59 1.38 -9.81 -6.14
N GLY A 60 1.88 -8.62 -6.50
CA GLY A 60 1.10 -7.61 -7.18
C GLY A 60 0.64 -8.01 -8.57
N LEU A 61 1.51 -8.67 -9.34
CA LEU A 61 1.20 -9.11 -10.69
C LEU A 61 0.43 -10.44 -10.73
N GLN A 62 0.57 -11.30 -9.72
CA GLN A 62 0.11 -12.70 -9.73
C GLN A 62 -1.32 -12.92 -10.20
N ASN A 63 -2.25 -12.07 -9.75
CA ASN A 63 -3.70 -12.26 -9.95
C ASN A 63 -4.29 -11.39 -11.07
N LEU A 64 -3.43 -10.74 -11.89
CA LEU A 64 -3.88 -10.00 -13.05
C LEU A 64 -4.39 -10.94 -14.15
N LYS A 65 -5.52 -10.57 -14.75
CA LYS A 65 -6.12 -11.36 -15.85
C LYS A 65 -5.32 -11.25 -17.15
N THR A 66 -4.73 -10.07 -17.40
CA THR A 66 -3.93 -9.81 -18.58
C THR A 66 -2.53 -10.35 -18.37
N SER A 67 -2.06 -11.18 -19.32
CA SER A 67 -0.69 -11.68 -19.29
C SER A 67 0.29 -10.53 -19.45
N ILE A 68 1.26 -10.42 -18.52
CA ILE A 68 2.30 -9.39 -18.59
C ILE A 68 3.58 -9.98 -19.20
N PRO A 69 4.14 -9.36 -20.25
CA PRO A 69 5.38 -9.83 -20.88
C PRO A 69 6.54 -9.90 -19.89
N THR A 70 7.44 -10.88 -20.09
CA THR A 70 8.67 -11.04 -19.28
C THR A 70 9.50 -9.76 -19.28
N ALA A 71 9.63 -9.09 -20.41
CA ALA A 71 10.38 -7.83 -20.54
C ALA A 71 9.83 -6.73 -19.61
N THR A 72 8.50 -6.60 -19.50
CA THR A 72 7.85 -5.64 -18.61
C THR A 72 8.11 -5.98 -17.14
N LYS A 73 8.09 -7.26 -16.76
CA LYS A 73 8.41 -7.70 -15.39
C LYS A 73 9.86 -7.40 -15.01
N VAL A 74 10.79 -7.68 -15.92
CA VAL A 74 12.21 -7.39 -15.73
C VAL A 74 12.44 -5.89 -15.61
N GLU A 75 11.82 -5.09 -16.48
CA GLU A 75 11.90 -3.64 -16.44
C GLU A 75 11.33 -3.06 -15.13
N LEU A 76 10.21 -3.62 -14.65
CA LEU A 76 9.64 -3.26 -13.34
C LEU A 76 10.66 -3.45 -12.22
N ILE A 77 11.30 -4.63 -12.13
CA ILE A 77 12.28 -4.93 -11.08
C ILE A 77 13.48 -3.99 -11.16
N ARG A 78 13.98 -3.69 -12.36
CA ARG A 78 15.11 -2.76 -12.56
C ARG A 78 14.75 -1.35 -12.11
N ARG A 79 13.59 -0.84 -12.54
CA ARG A 79 13.09 0.48 -12.12
C ARG A 79 12.92 0.57 -10.61
N LEU A 80 12.38 -0.48 -9.98
CA LEU A 80 12.24 -0.54 -8.52
C LEU A 80 13.60 -0.51 -7.82
N ALA A 81 14.60 -1.23 -8.31
CA ALA A 81 15.95 -1.19 -7.75
C ALA A 81 16.56 0.23 -7.83
N ASP A 82 16.30 0.97 -8.91
CA ASP A 82 16.78 2.34 -9.09
C ASP A 82 16.12 3.38 -8.17
N THR A 83 15.03 3.01 -7.48
CA THR A 83 14.44 3.83 -6.40
C THR A 83 15.22 3.71 -5.10
N GLY A 84 16.15 2.75 -4.97
CA GLY A 84 16.90 2.49 -3.75
C GLY A 84 16.33 1.35 -2.89
N LEU A 85 15.20 0.75 -3.30
CA LEU A 85 14.72 -0.52 -2.74
C LEU A 85 15.78 -1.61 -2.93
N VAL A 86 16.01 -2.42 -1.87
CA VAL A 86 17.02 -3.49 -1.89
C VAL A 86 16.44 -4.90 -1.71
N ASN A 87 15.20 -5.02 -1.24
CA ASN A 87 14.48 -6.29 -1.16
C ASN A 87 13.28 -6.22 -2.11
N ILE A 88 13.35 -6.96 -3.22
CA ILE A 88 12.31 -6.97 -4.25
C ILE A 88 11.93 -8.43 -4.50
N GLU A 89 10.71 -8.82 -4.13
CA GLU A 89 10.21 -10.15 -4.39
C GLU A 89 9.95 -10.34 -5.88
N ALA A 90 10.91 -10.98 -6.55
CA ALA A 90 11.06 -10.88 -8.00
C ALA A 90 10.05 -11.75 -8.76
N THR A 91 9.76 -12.95 -8.25
CA THR A 91 8.89 -13.92 -8.93
C THR A 91 8.54 -15.11 -8.01
N SER A 92 7.93 -16.15 -8.58
CA SER A 92 7.55 -17.39 -7.91
C SER A 92 7.91 -18.61 -8.76
N PHE A 93 8.31 -19.71 -8.11
CA PHE A 93 8.52 -21.02 -8.70
C PHE A 93 7.39 -21.98 -8.31
N VAL A 94 6.17 -21.58 -8.64
CA VAL A 94 4.95 -22.39 -8.52
C VAL A 94 4.58 -23.03 -9.85
N SER A 95 3.57 -23.90 -9.84
CA SER A 95 3.05 -24.51 -11.07
C SER A 95 2.50 -23.45 -12.04
N PRO A 96 3.01 -23.36 -13.28
CA PRO A 96 2.45 -22.52 -14.33
C PRO A 96 0.98 -22.77 -14.63
N LYS A 97 0.48 -23.98 -14.33
CA LYS A 97 -0.93 -24.33 -14.48
C LYS A 97 -1.83 -23.53 -13.52
N TRP A 98 -1.36 -23.32 -12.29
CA TRP A 98 -2.11 -22.63 -11.24
C TRP A 98 -1.89 -21.13 -11.27
N VAL A 99 -0.66 -20.71 -11.62
CA VAL A 99 -0.30 -19.29 -11.71
C VAL A 99 0.44 -19.04 -13.04
N PRO A 100 -0.29 -18.95 -14.16
CA PRO A 100 0.31 -18.74 -15.48
C PRO A 100 1.09 -17.43 -15.57
N GLN A 101 0.64 -16.43 -14.82
CA GLN A 101 1.22 -15.09 -14.79
C GLN A 101 2.67 -15.07 -14.30
N LEU A 102 3.14 -16.08 -13.58
CA LEU A 102 4.52 -16.19 -13.07
C LEU A 102 5.31 -17.37 -13.69
N ALA A 103 4.80 -17.95 -14.78
CA ALA A 103 5.41 -19.11 -15.45
C ALA A 103 6.84 -18.85 -15.98
N ASP A 104 7.18 -17.58 -16.23
CA ASP A 104 8.45 -17.11 -16.77
C ASP A 104 9.49 -16.76 -15.70
N GLY A 105 9.29 -17.18 -14.43
CA GLY A 105 10.16 -16.83 -13.31
C GLY A 105 11.64 -17.13 -13.52
N ALA A 106 11.99 -18.25 -14.16
CA ALA A 106 13.39 -18.57 -14.50
C ALA A 106 14.01 -17.57 -15.49
N ALA A 107 13.24 -17.11 -16.48
CA ALA A 107 13.69 -16.12 -17.45
C ALA A 107 13.85 -14.74 -16.79
N VAL A 108 12.91 -14.35 -15.92
CA VAL A 108 13.01 -13.11 -15.12
C VAL A 108 14.28 -13.12 -14.26
N MET A 109 14.51 -14.19 -13.50
CA MET A 109 15.69 -14.31 -12.63
C MET A 109 16.99 -14.25 -13.42
N LYS A 110 17.07 -14.96 -14.56
CA LYS A 110 18.24 -14.92 -15.46
C LYS A 110 18.56 -13.48 -15.90
N GLU A 111 17.54 -12.73 -16.34
CA GLU A 111 17.73 -11.37 -16.86
C GLU A 111 18.12 -10.34 -15.80
N ILE A 112 17.54 -10.42 -14.60
CA ILE A 112 17.86 -9.47 -13.52
C ILE A 112 19.21 -9.77 -12.87
N LEU A 113 19.65 -11.04 -12.84
CA LEU A 113 20.97 -11.40 -12.30
C LEU A 113 22.10 -11.11 -13.30
N ALA A 114 21.85 -11.27 -14.60
CA ALA A 114 22.84 -10.94 -15.64
C ALA A 114 23.04 -9.43 -15.81
N HIS A 115 21.96 -8.64 -15.68
CA HIS A 115 21.98 -7.19 -15.91
C HIS A 115 21.34 -6.46 -14.74
N PRO A 116 22.08 -6.31 -13.64
CA PRO A 116 21.46 -5.99 -12.37
C PRO A 116 21.22 -4.48 -12.14
N GLY A 117 21.51 -3.63 -13.14
CA GLY A 117 21.21 -2.20 -13.15
C GLY A 117 22.39 -1.31 -12.69
N ILE A 118 22.31 0.00 -12.97
CA ILE A 118 23.44 0.95 -12.82
C ILE A 118 23.80 1.19 -11.34
N ASN A 119 22.83 1.11 -10.42
CA ASN A 119 23.09 1.31 -8.99
C ASN A 119 23.49 0.05 -8.22
N TYR A 120 23.52 -1.10 -8.89
CA TYR A 120 23.76 -2.41 -8.28
C TYR A 120 25.15 -2.58 -7.66
N GLN A 121 26.15 -1.88 -8.18
CA GLN A 121 27.52 -2.00 -7.68
C GLN A 121 27.70 -1.40 -6.28
N SER A 122 26.74 -0.60 -5.78
CA SER A 122 26.85 0.09 -4.50
C SER A 122 26.04 -0.52 -3.35
N ARG A 123 25.12 -1.46 -3.64
CA ARG A 123 24.19 -2.04 -2.64
C ARG A 123 23.96 -3.52 -2.92
N GLN A 124 24.02 -4.33 -1.86
CA GLN A 124 23.67 -5.75 -1.96
C GLN A 124 22.15 -5.88 -2.14
N MET A 125 21.73 -6.31 -3.33
CA MET A 125 20.32 -6.57 -3.65
C MET A 125 19.91 -7.98 -3.22
N ASN A 126 18.68 -8.09 -2.72
CA ASN A 126 18.01 -9.34 -2.41
C ASN A 126 16.78 -9.49 -3.30
N TYR A 127 16.72 -10.61 -4.01
CA TYR A 127 15.59 -10.99 -4.87
C TYR A 127 14.94 -12.27 -4.32
N PRO A 128 14.18 -12.18 -3.21
CA PRO A 128 13.42 -13.32 -2.72
C PRO A 128 12.43 -13.80 -3.79
N VAL A 129 12.21 -15.11 -3.83
CA VAL A 129 11.20 -15.73 -4.69
C VAL A 129 10.37 -16.73 -3.90
N LEU A 130 9.10 -16.86 -4.25
CA LEU A 130 8.23 -17.85 -3.63
C LEU A 130 8.58 -19.26 -4.14
N ALA A 131 8.86 -20.21 -3.24
CA ALA A 131 9.18 -21.59 -3.60
C ALA A 131 8.55 -22.57 -2.58
N PRO A 132 7.25 -22.91 -2.72
CA PRO A 132 6.50 -23.58 -1.66
C PRO A 132 6.72 -25.10 -1.57
N ASN A 133 7.43 -25.70 -2.51
CA ASN A 133 7.70 -27.14 -2.52
C ASN A 133 9.11 -27.42 -3.05
N LEU A 134 9.57 -28.68 -2.89
CA LEU A 134 10.93 -29.08 -3.25
C LEU A 134 11.24 -28.85 -4.74
N LYS A 135 10.29 -29.08 -5.63
CA LYS A 135 10.46 -28.82 -7.07
C LYS A 135 10.62 -27.32 -7.35
N GLY A 136 9.84 -26.48 -6.67
CA GLY A 136 9.99 -25.02 -6.74
C GLY A 136 11.36 -24.57 -6.24
N LEU A 137 11.84 -25.14 -5.13
CA LEU A 137 13.19 -24.88 -4.60
C LEU A 137 14.29 -25.31 -5.58
N GLU A 138 14.17 -26.49 -6.19
CA GLU A 138 15.13 -26.97 -7.20
C GLU A 138 15.23 -25.99 -8.37
N ASN A 139 14.10 -25.56 -8.92
CA ASN A 139 14.04 -24.58 -9.99
C ASN A 139 14.63 -23.22 -9.56
N ALA A 140 14.30 -22.75 -8.36
CA ALA A 140 14.85 -21.52 -7.80
C ALA A 140 16.37 -21.59 -7.64
N SER A 141 16.88 -22.70 -7.12
CA SER A 141 18.32 -22.95 -6.96
C SER A 141 19.05 -22.96 -8.31
N GLN A 142 18.47 -23.60 -9.33
CA GLN A 142 19.03 -23.59 -10.69
C GLN A 142 19.03 -22.20 -11.32
N ALA A 143 18.07 -21.35 -10.94
CA ALA A 143 17.99 -19.95 -11.36
C ALA A 143 18.91 -19.00 -10.57
N GLY A 144 19.76 -19.51 -9.68
CA GLY A 144 20.76 -18.72 -8.94
C GLY A 144 20.20 -17.93 -7.75
N VAL A 145 18.97 -18.24 -7.32
CA VAL A 145 18.30 -17.62 -6.18
C VAL A 145 19.10 -17.82 -4.88
N LYS A 146 19.16 -16.77 -4.04
CA LYS A 146 19.84 -16.79 -2.72
C LYS A 146 18.90 -16.70 -1.52
N GLU A 147 17.63 -16.39 -1.78
CA GLU A 147 16.60 -16.27 -0.76
C GLU A 147 15.27 -16.78 -1.32
N ILE A 148 14.60 -17.65 -0.58
CA ILE A 148 13.27 -18.13 -0.93
C ILE A 148 12.25 -17.77 0.15
N VAL A 149 10.98 -17.76 -0.24
CA VAL A 149 9.83 -17.58 0.62
C VAL A 149 9.02 -18.88 0.66
N VAL A 150 8.70 -19.34 1.87
CA VAL A 150 7.71 -20.40 2.14
C VAL A 150 6.51 -19.80 2.86
N PHE A 151 5.34 -20.42 2.77
CA PHE A 151 4.12 -19.86 3.36
C PHE A 151 3.23 -20.92 3.99
N ALA A 152 2.54 -20.52 5.06
CA ALA A 152 1.50 -21.28 5.73
C ALA A 152 0.32 -20.35 6.09
N SER A 153 -0.83 -20.90 6.43
CA SER A 153 -1.98 -20.13 6.94
C SER A 153 -2.25 -20.46 8.41
N VAL A 154 -2.89 -19.54 9.12
CA VAL A 154 -3.30 -19.75 10.52
C VAL A 154 -4.59 -20.58 10.63
N THR A 155 -5.38 -20.69 9.56
CA THR A 155 -6.68 -21.36 9.60
C THR A 155 -6.75 -22.56 8.64
N GLU A 156 -7.42 -23.62 9.09
CA GLU A 156 -7.53 -24.89 8.37
C GLU A 156 -8.34 -24.75 7.08
N ALA A 157 -9.44 -24.00 7.13
CA ALA A 157 -10.29 -23.80 5.96
C ALA A 157 -9.53 -23.08 4.83
N PHE A 158 -8.72 -22.07 5.17
CA PHE A 158 -7.87 -21.40 4.18
C PHE A 158 -6.75 -22.31 3.68
N SER A 159 -6.08 -23.07 4.56
CA SER A 159 -5.05 -24.03 4.13
C SER A 159 -5.61 -25.04 3.14
N LYS A 160 -6.80 -25.57 3.41
CA LYS A 160 -7.49 -26.52 2.54
C LYS A 160 -7.89 -25.89 1.21
N ALA A 161 -8.42 -24.66 1.22
CA ALA A 161 -8.81 -23.98 -0.02
C ALA A 161 -7.61 -23.57 -0.88
N ASN A 162 -6.49 -23.17 -0.27
CA ASN A 162 -5.34 -22.60 -0.97
C ASN A 162 -4.31 -23.67 -1.38
N GLN A 163 -4.09 -24.69 -0.55
CA GLN A 163 -3.05 -25.72 -0.73
C GLN A 163 -3.59 -27.15 -0.72
N ASN A 164 -4.91 -27.34 -0.50
CA ASN A 164 -5.55 -28.65 -0.39
C ASN A 164 -4.97 -29.58 0.70
N CYS A 165 -4.37 -28.99 1.75
CA CYS A 165 -3.81 -29.70 2.89
C CYS A 165 -4.16 -29.00 4.21
N THR A 166 -3.93 -29.69 5.33
CA THR A 166 -4.04 -29.13 6.69
C THR A 166 -2.90 -28.15 6.98
N ILE A 167 -3.00 -27.39 8.07
CA ILE A 167 -1.90 -26.50 8.51
C ILE A 167 -0.64 -27.32 8.82
N GLU A 168 -0.79 -28.45 9.51
CA GLU A 168 0.35 -29.30 9.89
C GLU A 168 1.06 -29.88 8.66
N GLU A 169 0.31 -30.37 7.67
CA GLU A 169 0.89 -30.85 6.41
C GLU A 169 1.61 -29.72 5.65
N ALA A 170 1.06 -28.50 5.64
CA ALA A 170 1.73 -27.34 5.04
C ALA A 170 3.04 -26.99 5.76
N LEU A 171 3.05 -27.05 7.10
CA LEU A 171 4.25 -26.82 7.91
C LEU A 171 5.32 -27.89 7.70
N GLN A 172 4.92 -29.16 7.55
CA GLN A 172 5.85 -30.25 7.22
C GLN A 172 6.49 -30.05 5.84
N GLN A 173 5.72 -29.58 4.85
CA GLN A 173 6.26 -29.23 3.54
C GLN A 173 7.23 -28.04 3.64
N CYS A 174 6.87 -27.00 4.40
CA CYS A 174 7.76 -25.87 4.67
C CYS A 174 9.06 -26.33 5.34
N GLU A 175 9.00 -27.24 6.30
CA GLU A 175 10.17 -27.77 7.01
C GLU A 175 11.10 -28.53 6.06
N ALA A 176 10.55 -29.40 5.20
CA ALA A 176 11.32 -30.13 4.19
C ALA A 176 12.03 -29.19 3.21
N VAL A 177 11.32 -28.17 2.71
CA VAL A 177 11.88 -27.14 1.81
C VAL A 177 12.95 -26.33 2.52
N THR A 178 12.67 -25.86 3.74
CA THR A 178 13.58 -25.01 4.52
C THR A 178 14.88 -25.74 4.79
N LYS A 179 14.82 -26.98 5.28
CA LYS A 179 16.01 -27.79 5.55
C LYS A 179 16.87 -27.99 4.31
N LYS A 180 16.24 -28.28 3.16
CA LYS A 180 16.96 -28.46 1.88
C LYS A 180 17.58 -27.15 1.40
N ALA A 181 16.85 -26.03 1.48
CA ALA A 181 17.33 -24.71 1.06
C ALA A 181 18.54 -24.26 1.89
N LEU A 182 18.48 -24.41 3.21
CA LEU A 182 19.60 -24.10 4.11
C LEU A 182 20.84 -24.95 3.78
N GLY A 183 20.65 -26.23 3.45
CA GLY A 183 21.74 -27.10 2.99
C GLY A 183 22.39 -26.68 1.66
N LEU A 184 21.70 -25.86 0.86
CA LEU A 184 22.20 -25.24 -0.37
C LEU A 184 22.76 -23.83 -0.15
N GLY A 185 22.77 -23.33 1.10
CA GLY A 185 23.17 -21.96 1.43
C GLY A 185 22.16 -20.89 1.01
N ILE A 186 20.90 -21.29 0.76
CA ILE A 186 19.78 -20.39 0.43
C ILE A 186 19.06 -20.04 1.73
N ARG A 187 18.90 -18.74 2.02
CA ARG A 187 18.14 -18.30 3.20
C ARG A 187 16.64 -18.42 2.96
N VAL A 188 15.88 -18.56 4.03
CA VAL A 188 14.43 -18.80 3.95
C VAL A 188 13.67 -17.78 4.79
N ARG A 189 12.72 -17.10 4.16
CA ARG A 189 11.71 -16.27 4.82
C ARG A 189 10.40 -17.04 4.91
N GLY A 190 9.76 -17.00 6.08
CA GLY A 190 8.41 -17.54 6.26
C GLY A 190 7.36 -16.44 6.05
N VAL A 191 6.17 -16.81 5.61
CA VAL A 191 5.00 -15.93 5.59
C VAL A 191 3.80 -16.68 6.15
N VAL A 192 3.03 -16.00 7.00
CA VAL A 192 1.81 -16.53 7.60
C VAL A 192 0.63 -15.71 7.12
N SER A 193 -0.34 -16.37 6.48
CA SER A 193 -1.57 -15.72 6.01
C SER A 193 -2.71 -15.85 7.03
N CYS A 194 -3.72 -14.98 6.90
CA CYS A 194 -4.95 -15.02 7.69
C CYS A 194 -4.72 -14.77 9.19
N ILE A 195 -3.84 -13.83 9.54
CA ILE A 195 -3.54 -13.51 10.95
C ILE A 195 -4.72 -12.85 11.68
N PHE A 196 -5.70 -12.31 10.95
CA PHE A 196 -6.89 -11.66 11.53
C PHE A 196 -8.20 -12.32 11.15
N SER A 197 -8.28 -12.88 9.95
CA SER A 197 -9.47 -13.53 9.43
C SER A 197 -9.16 -14.28 8.13
N ASP A 198 -10.00 -15.27 7.82
CA ASP A 198 -10.08 -15.89 6.50
C ASP A 198 -11.54 -15.87 5.97
N PRO A 199 -11.75 -16.01 4.64
CA PRO A 199 -13.06 -15.84 4.02
C PRO A 199 -14.01 -17.03 4.24
N PHE A 200 -13.56 -18.11 4.87
CA PHE A 200 -14.32 -19.33 5.08
C PHE A 200 -14.73 -19.51 6.55
N SER A 201 -13.79 -19.40 7.48
CA SER A 201 -14.01 -19.59 8.92
C SER A 201 -14.20 -18.28 9.69
N GLY A 202 -13.96 -17.13 9.05
CA GLY A 202 -14.17 -15.82 9.68
C GLY A 202 -12.98 -15.40 10.55
N PRO A 203 -13.21 -14.81 11.74
CA PRO A 203 -12.13 -14.25 12.57
C PRO A 203 -11.12 -15.28 13.07
N THR A 204 -9.84 -14.90 13.07
CA THR A 204 -8.74 -15.70 13.59
C THR A 204 -8.39 -15.26 15.02
N PRO A 205 -8.39 -16.17 16.02
CA PRO A 205 -7.94 -15.84 17.36
C PRO A 205 -6.44 -15.45 17.37
N PRO A 206 -6.03 -14.35 18.03
CA PRO A 206 -4.62 -13.92 18.05
C PRO A 206 -3.64 -14.98 18.57
N GLU A 207 -4.05 -15.79 19.53
CA GLU A 207 -3.27 -16.89 20.09
C GLU A 207 -2.97 -18.01 19.08
N ALA A 208 -3.78 -18.16 18.02
CA ALA A 208 -3.56 -19.16 16.99
C ALA A 208 -2.35 -18.82 16.09
N VAL A 209 -1.94 -17.55 16.06
CA VAL A 209 -0.82 -17.08 15.22
C VAL A 209 0.53 -17.56 15.75
N LEU A 210 0.71 -17.56 17.08
CA LEU A 210 2.00 -17.85 17.72
C LEU A 210 2.57 -19.23 17.37
N PRO A 211 1.81 -20.35 17.46
CA PRO A 211 2.35 -21.68 17.14
C PRO A 211 2.90 -21.78 15.72
N VAL A 212 2.20 -21.20 14.73
CA VAL A 212 2.59 -21.25 13.31
C VAL A 212 3.86 -20.41 13.07
N VAL A 213 3.90 -19.19 13.60
CA VAL A 213 5.09 -18.31 13.49
C VAL A 213 6.29 -18.96 14.16
N LYS A 214 6.12 -19.51 15.37
CA LYS A 214 7.19 -20.18 16.10
C LYS A 214 7.72 -21.39 15.33
N ARG A 215 6.85 -22.22 14.75
CA ARG A 215 7.27 -23.38 13.97
C ARG A 215 8.09 -23.00 12.73
N LEU A 216 7.72 -21.92 12.03
CA LEU A 216 8.50 -21.38 10.90
C LEU A 216 9.88 -20.88 11.32
N LEU A 217 9.98 -20.19 12.47
CA LEU A 217 11.26 -19.75 13.00
C LEU A 217 12.12 -20.94 13.47
N ASP A 218 11.54 -21.92 14.15
CA ASP A 218 12.22 -23.09 14.70
C ASP A 218 12.80 -23.99 13.58
N MET A 219 12.15 -24.08 12.42
CA MET A 219 12.68 -24.82 11.26
C MET A 219 13.81 -24.06 10.53
N GLY A 220 14.10 -22.82 10.90
CA GLY A 220 15.22 -22.03 10.38
C GLY A 220 14.86 -20.86 9.46
N CYS A 221 13.58 -20.46 9.39
CA CYS A 221 13.26 -19.18 8.75
C CYS A 221 13.89 -18.04 9.55
N TYR A 222 14.60 -17.12 8.88
CA TYR A 222 15.27 -16.01 9.58
C TYR A 222 14.27 -14.93 10.03
N GLU A 223 13.11 -14.87 9.37
CA GLU A 223 12.05 -13.88 9.57
C GLU A 223 10.70 -14.46 9.12
N VAL A 224 9.61 -14.00 9.76
CA VAL A 224 8.23 -14.33 9.40
C VAL A 224 7.41 -13.08 9.09
N GLY A 225 6.86 -13.00 7.88
CA GLY A 225 5.87 -11.99 7.49
C GLY A 225 4.47 -12.32 8.01
N LEU A 226 3.85 -11.37 8.69
CA LEU A 226 2.49 -11.48 9.25
C LEU A 226 1.49 -10.88 8.25
N GLY A 227 0.73 -11.76 7.57
CA GLY A 227 -0.16 -11.42 6.45
C GLY A 227 -1.62 -11.20 6.83
N ASP A 228 -2.11 -9.97 6.66
CA ASP A 228 -3.53 -9.63 6.62
C ASP A 228 -4.11 -9.86 5.22
N THR A 229 -4.41 -11.12 4.91
CA THR A 229 -4.84 -11.58 3.57
C THR A 229 -6.06 -10.84 3.02
N LEU A 230 -6.99 -10.44 3.90
CA LEU A 230 -8.25 -9.81 3.51
C LEU A 230 -8.20 -8.28 3.63
N GLY A 231 -7.22 -7.72 4.35
CA GLY A 231 -7.13 -6.29 4.64
C GLY A 231 -8.13 -5.83 5.70
N VAL A 232 -8.60 -6.74 6.57
CA VAL A 232 -9.62 -6.49 7.61
C VAL A 232 -9.02 -6.17 8.98
N GLY A 233 -7.69 -6.16 9.06
CA GLY A 233 -6.93 -5.79 10.24
C GLY A 233 -7.20 -4.35 10.64
N THR A 234 -7.12 -4.08 11.93
CA THR A 234 -7.14 -2.73 12.48
C THR A 234 -5.97 -2.58 13.45
N PRO A 235 -5.56 -1.36 13.82
CA PRO A 235 -4.47 -1.16 14.78
C PRO A 235 -4.65 -1.95 16.08
N LYS A 236 -5.89 -2.09 16.57
CA LYS A 236 -6.17 -2.91 17.76
C LYS A 236 -5.89 -4.40 17.50
N LYS A 237 -6.30 -4.95 16.36
CA LYS A 237 -6.03 -6.35 16.01
C LYS A 237 -4.53 -6.61 15.81
N VAL A 238 -3.82 -5.67 15.18
CA VAL A 238 -2.35 -5.70 15.07
C VAL A 238 -1.72 -5.80 16.45
N GLN A 239 -2.16 -4.96 17.38
CA GLN A 239 -1.70 -5.01 18.76
C GLN A 239 -2.01 -6.36 19.39
N ASP A 240 -3.23 -6.88 19.26
CA ASP A 240 -3.63 -8.14 19.90
C ASP A 240 -2.76 -9.32 19.43
N VAL A 241 -2.42 -9.38 18.14
CA VAL A 241 -1.50 -10.40 17.62
C VAL A 241 -0.07 -10.17 18.14
N LEU A 242 0.44 -8.95 18.08
CA LEU A 242 1.82 -8.66 18.51
C LEU A 242 2.00 -8.84 20.04
N ASP A 243 0.99 -8.54 20.85
CA ASP A 243 1.00 -8.79 22.30
C ASP A 243 1.13 -10.30 22.62
N LYS A 244 0.72 -11.19 21.70
CA LYS A 244 0.95 -12.64 21.81
C LYS A 244 2.33 -13.09 21.30
N LEU A 245 2.89 -12.41 20.30
CA LEU A 245 4.14 -12.81 19.66
C LEU A 245 5.39 -12.28 20.38
N LEU A 246 5.37 -11.00 20.76
CA LEU A 246 6.54 -10.29 21.26
C LEU A 246 7.10 -10.76 22.62
N PRO A 247 6.33 -11.45 23.50
CA PRO A 247 6.93 -12.09 24.68
C PRO A 247 7.96 -13.17 24.34
N ASP A 248 7.76 -13.90 23.24
CA ASP A 248 8.59 -15.06 22.87
C ASP A 248 9.49 -14.80 21.64
N ILE A 249 9.16 -13.80 20.83
CA ILE A 249 9.79 -13.57 19.53
C ILE A 249 10.28 -12.14 19.44
N SER A 250 11.56 -11.97 19.10
CA SER A 250 12.13 -10.63 18.89
C SER A 250 11.45 -9.93 17.70
N PRO A 251 11.09 -8.63 17.82
CA PRO A 251 10.48 -7.86 16.74
C PRO A 251 11.26 -7.88 15.43
N ASN A 252 12.58 -8.06 15.47
CA ASN A 252 13.44 -8.09 14.28
C ASN A 252 13.33 -9.39 13.45
N LYS A 253 12.64 -10.41 13.97
CA LYS A 253 12.30 -11.65 13.25
C LYS A 253 10.91 -11.60 12.63
N LEU A 254 10.22 -10.46 12.74
CA LEU A 254 8.85 -10.28 12.28
C LEU A 254 8.78 -9.15 11.25
N ALA A 255 7.92 -9.34 10.24
CA ALA A 255 7.58 -8.32 9.26
C ALA A 255 6.05 -8.17 9.16
N GLY A 256 5.56 -6.99 8.80
CA GLY A 256 4.14 -6.77 8.56
C GLY A 256 3.81 -6.83 7.06
N HIS A 257 2.78 -7.58 6.68
CA HIS A 257 2.25 -7.63 5.32
C HIS A 257 0.75 -7.32 5.38
N PHE A 258 0.38 -6.10 4.98
CA PHE A 258 -0.99 -5.61 5.14
C PHE A 258 -1.61 -5.25 3.80
N HIS A 259 -2.76 -5.85 3.51
CA HIS A 259 -3.62 -5.40 2.44
C HIS A 259 -4.39 -4.14 2.85
N ASP A 260 -4.68 -3.27 1.88
CA ASP A 260 -5.39 -2.00 2.09
C ASP A 260 -6.85 -2.03 1.59
N THR A 261 -7.45 -3.23 1.52
CA THR A 261 -8.84 -3.45 1.10
C THR A 261 -9.82 -2.50 1.80
N TYR A 262 -9.67 -2.32 3.11
CA TYR A 262 -10.54 -1.46 3.95
C TYR A 262 -9.85 -0.16 4.40
N GLY A 263 -8.77 0.25 3.73
CA GLY A 263 -8.05 1.49 4.04
C GLY A 263 -7.28 1.46 5.37
N GLN A 264 -6.94 0.26 5.87
CA GLN A 264 -6.29 0.07 7.17
C GLN A 264 -4.77 -0.18 7.06
N GLY A 265 -4.22 -0.42 5.87
CA GLY A 265 -2.84 -0.87 5.68
C GLY A 265 -1.81 0.06 6.31
N ILE A 266 -1.92 1.37 6.05
CA ILE A 266 -1.01 2.37 6.63
C ILE A 266 -1.16 2.47 8.16
N ALA A 267 -2.39 2.45 8.67
CA ALA A 267 -2.63 2.50 10.11
C ALA A 267 -2.04 1.27 10.82
N ASN A 268 -2.16 0.09 10.19
CA ASN A 268 -1.59 -1.16 10.68
C ASN A 268 -0.05 -1.12 10.67
N ILE A 269 0.58 -0.59 9.61
CA ILE A 269 2.04 -0.38 9.55
C ILE A 269 2.52 0.54 10.69
N VAL A 270 1.88 1.69 10.86
CA VAL A 270 2.25 2.64 11.93
C VAL A 270 2.14 1.96 13.29
N ARG A 271 1.07 1.20 13.53
CA ARG A 271 0.90 0.48 14.78
C ARG A 271 1.97 -0.59 15.00
N SER A 272 2.28 -1.39 13.99
CA SER A 272 3.37 -2.36 14.05
C SER A 272 4.73 -1.70 14.30
N TYR A 273 4.98 -0.54 13.68
CA TYR A 273 6.19 0.23 13.89
C TYR A 273 6.33 0.73 15.34
N GLU A 274 5.24 1.25 15.93
CA GLU A 274 5.22 1.65 17.35
C GLU A 274 5.58 0.47 18.27
N MET A 275 5.15 -0.74 17.91
CA MET A 275 5.41 -1.98 18.64
C MET A 275 6.78 -2.62 18.35
N GLY A 276 7.60 -1.98 17.51
CA GLY A 276 8.99 -2.40 17.28
C GLY A 276 9.25 -3.13 15.97
N ILE A 277 8.23 -3.39 15.14
CA ILE A 277 8.43 -3.98 13.81
C ILE A 277 9.12 -2.97 12.88
N ARG A 278 10.11 -3.43 12.11
CA ARG A 278 10.92 -2.56 11.23
C ARG A 278 10.98 -3.00 9.78
N LYS A 279 10.25 -4.07 9.42
CA LYS A 279 10.15 -4.53 8.04
C LYS A 279 8.71 -4.67 7.63
N PHE A 280 8.40 -4.14 6.46
CA PHE A 280 7.05 -4.14 5.91
C PHE A 280 7.06 -4.53 4.45
N ASP A 281 6.09 -5.35 4.08
CA ASP A 281 5.80 -5.69 2.70
C ASP A 281 4.82 -4.68 2.14
N SER A 282 5.08 -4.22 0.92
CA SER A 282 4.21 -3.30 0.19
C SER A 282 4.37 -3.49 -1.31
N SER A 283 3.43 -2.98 -2.08
CA SER A 283 3.40 -3.18 -3.53
C SER A 283 3.31 -1.84 -4.24
N VAL A 284 4.22 -1.55 -5.17
CA VAL A 284 4.19 -0.31 -5.96
C VAL A 284 2.82 -0.14 -6.61
N ALA A 285 2.30 1.09 -6.68
CA ALA A 285 0.97 1.40 -7.20
C ALA A 285 -0.20 0.70 -6.50
N GLY A 286 0.03 0.06 -5.36
CA GLY A 286 -0.97 -0.78 -4.70
C GLY A 286 -1.33 -2.01 -5.54
N LEU A 287 -0.38 -2.55 -6.32
CA LEU A 287 -0.63 -3.72 -7.15
C LEU A 287 -0.98 -4.95 -6.31
N GLY A 288 -1.91 -5.74 -6.82
CA GLY A 288 -2.34 -6.99 -6.21
C GLY A 288 -3.85 -7.05 -6.05
N GLY A 289 -4.28 -7.89 -5.12
CA GLY A 289 -5.69 -8.21 -4.93
C GLY A 289 -5.82 -9.66 -4.53
N CYS A 290 -6.70 -9.93 -3.58
CA CYS A 290 -7.02 -11.29 -3.20
C CYS A 290 -8.08 -11.83 -4.17
N PRO A 291 -7.84 -12.97 -4.87
CA PRO A 291 -8.83 -13.54 -5.79
C PRO A 291 -10.11 -13.96 -5.06
N TYR A 292 -10.02 -14.17 -3.74
CA TYR A 292 -11.13 -14.54 -2.87
C TYR A 292 -11.89 -13.32 -2.30
N ALA A 293 -11.48 -12.08 -2.61
CA ALA A 293 -12.16 -10.86 -2.18
C ALA A 293 -12.45 -9.94 -3.40
N PRO A 294 -13.61 -10.13 -4.08
CA PRO A 294 -14.00 -9.30 -5.22
C PRO A 294 -14.01 -7.79 -4.86
N GLY A 295 -13.24 -6.99 -5.60
CA GLY A 295 -13.16 -5.53 -5.41
C GLY A 295 -12.11 -5.06 -4.41
N ALA A 296 -11.34 -5.97 -3.81
CA ALA A 296 -10.25 -5.59 -2.91
C ALA A 296 -9.12 -4.87 -3.64
N ARG A 297 -8.65 -3.74 -3.09
CA ARG A 297 -7.52 -2.95 -3.61
C ARG A 297 -6.16 -3.66 -3.47
N GLY A 298 -6.09 -4.81 -2.79
CA GLY A 298 -4.87 -5.60 -2.66
C GLY A 298 -3.90 -5.06 -1.62
N ASN A 299 -2.61 -5.16 -1.91
CA ASN A 299 -1.51 -4.72 -1.05
C ASN A 299 -1.56 -3.23 -0.73
N VAL A 300 -1.03 -2.83 0.43
CA VAL A 300 -0.74 -1.43 0.70
C VAL A 300 0.28 -0.89 -0.30
N ALA A 301 0.02 0.31 -0.84
CA ALA A 301 0.87 0.92 -1.85
C ALA A 301 2.22 1.35 -1.28
N THR A 302 3.33 0.95 -1.91
CA THR A 302 4.69 1.29 -1.43
C THR A 302 4.87 2.80 -1.31
N GLU A 303 4.36 3.59 -2.26
CA GLU A 303 4.44 5.05 -2.23
C GLU A 303 3.71 5.64 -1.02
N ASP A 304 2.54 5.09 -0.65
CA ASP A 304 1.79 5.54 0.53
C ASP A 304 2.61 5.24 1.80
N VAL A 305 3.27 4.08 1.87
CA VAL A 305 4.14 3.70 3.00
C VAL A 305 5.35 4.63 3.11
N ILE A 306 6.10 4.82 2.02
CA ILE A 306 7.27 5.70 1.98
C ILE A 306 6.87 7.13 2.33
N TYR A 307 5.78 7.64 1.75
CA TYR A 307 5.26 8.97 2.06
C TYR A 307 4.97 9.10 3.55
N THR A 308 4.24 8.17 4.16
CA THR A 308 3.91 8.22 5.59
C THR A 308 5.16 8.17 6.47
N LEU A 309 6.11 7.27 6.21
CA LEU A 309 7.30 7.09 7.03
C LEU A 309 8.25 8.29 6.93
N GLU A 310 8.59 8.73 5.72
CA GLU A 310 9.52 9.84 5.52
C GLU A 310 8.95 11.17 6.06
N ASN A 311 7.66 11.45 5.84
CA ASN A 311 7.01 12.64 6.42
C ASN A 311 6.82 12.54 7.94
N SER A 312 6.96 11.35 8.53
CA SER A 312 7.02 11.14 9.98
C SER A 312 8.45 11.18 10.54
N GLY A 313 9.46 11.52 9.70
CA GLY A 313 10.86 11.58 10.10
C GLY A 313 11.56 10.22 10.20
N ILE A 314 10.98 9.17 9.61
CA ILE A 314 11.52 7.80 9.61
C ILE A 314 12.15 7.54 8.25
N SER A 315 13.46 7.26 8.24
CA SER A 315 14.21 7.12 6.99
C SER A 315 14.09 5.71 6.42
N THR A 316 13.70 5.65 5.16
CA THR A 316 13.56 4.42 4.36
C THR A 316 14.72 4.25 3.38
N GLY A 317 15.33 5.35 2.93
CA GLY A 317 16.39 5.33 1.92
C GLY A 317 15.89 5.11 0.49
N VAL A 318 14.58 5.23 0.27
CA VAL A 318 13.90 5.10 -1.01
C VAL A 318 13.59 6.49 -1.59
N ASP A 319 13.88 6.67 -2.88
CA ASP A 319 13.53 7.84 -3.67
C ASP A 319 12.04 7.77 -4.06
N LEU A 320 11.22 8.51 -3.32
CA LEU A 320 9.77 8.54 -3.52
C LEU A 320 9.40 9.09 -4.90
N ASP A 321 10.13 10.07 -5.44
CA ASP A 321 9.80 10.67 -6.72
C ASP A 321 9.99 9.67 -7.86
N LYS A 322 11.10 8.92 -7.86
CA LYS A 322 11.32 7.82 -8.81
C LYS A 322 10.28 6.72 -8.62
N LEU A 323 9.99 6.33 -7.39
CA LEU A 323 9.00 5.30 -7.10
C LEU A 323 7.61 5.66 -7.65
N CYS A 324 7.21 6.94 -7.54
CA CYS A 324 5.97 7.41 -8.16
C CYS A 324 5.98 7.29 -9.68
N ASP A 325 7.12 7.56 -10.32
CA ASP A 325 7.28 7.41 -11.77
C ASP A 325 7.20 5.92 -12.19
N VAL A 326 7.73 5.00 -11.37
CA VAL A 326 7.57 3.54 -11.56
C VAL A 326 6.10 3.13 -11.45
N GLY A 327 5.41 3.55 -10.39
CA GLY A 327 4.01 3.24 -10.15
C GLY A 327 3.11 3.71 -11.30
N GLN A 328 3.30 4.96 -11.74
CA GLN A 328 2.57 5.50 -12.88
C GLN A 328 2.86 4.73 -14.18
N TRP A 329 4.12 4.38 -14.43
CA TRP A 329 4.52 3.60 -15.61
C TRP A 329 3.87 2.22 -15.63
N ILE A 330 4.01 1.43 -14.55
CA ILE A 330 3.49 0.06 -14.53
C ILE A 330 1.97 0.04 -14.61
N SER A 331 1.27 0.98 -13.95
CA SER A 331 -0.17 1.13 -14.09
C SER A 331 -0.61 1.39 -15.53
N ASN A 332 0.15 2.18 -16.29
CA ASN A 332 -0.11 2.42 -17.71
C ASN A 332 0.17 1.18 -18.57
N GLU A 333 1.28 0.48 -18.34
CA GLU A 333 1.64 -0.74 -19.09
C GLU A 333 0.58 -1.84 -18.98
N ILE A 334 0.02 -2.03 -17.78
CA ILE A 334 -0.96 -3.08 -17.51
C ILE A 334 -2.41 -2.59 -17.66
N GLY A 335 -2.62 -1.30 -17.91
CA GLY A 335 -3.92 -0.70 -18.18
C GLY A 335 -4.86 -0.64 -16.96
N ILE A 336 -4.32 -0.42 -15.75
CA ILE A 336 -5.14 -0.27 -14.53
C ILE A 336 -4.94 1.12 -13.90
N PRO A 337 -5.91 1.61 -13.10
CA PRO A 337 -5.74 2.86 -12.38
C PRO A 337 -4.55 2.84 -11.43
N TYR A 338 -3.87 3.98 -11.30
CA TYR A 338 -2.80 4.14 -10.33
C TYR A 338 -3.37 4.14 -8.91
N GLY A 339 -3.12 3.06 -8.16
CA GLY A 339 -3.77 2.79 -6.87
C GLY A 339 -3.20 3.52 -5.66
N SER A 340 -2.00 4.10 -5.76
CA SER A 340 -1.41 4.90 -4.68
C SER A 340 -2.08 6.27 -4.57
N ARG A 341 -2.51 6.64 -3.35
CA ARG A 341 -3.07 7.98 -3.07
C ARG A 341 -1.98 9.04 -3.05
N ALA A 342 -0.87 8.76 -2.35
CA ALA A 342 0.26 9.68 -2.28
C ALA A 342 0.91 9.86 -3.65
N GLY A 343 1.16 8.75 -4.36
CA GLY A 343 1.74 8.73 -5.69
C GLY A 343 0.90 9.48 -6.71
N ALA A 344 -0.41 9.25 -6.76
CA ALA A 344 -1.29 9.99 -7.67
C ALA A 344 -1.30 11.51 -7.39
N ALA A 345 -1.29 11.92 -6.12
CA ALA A 345 -1.25 13.33 -5.75
C ALA A 345 0.09 13.98 -6.14
N LEU A 346 1.21 13.29 -5.94
CA LEU A 346 2.56 13.76 -6.30
C LEU A 346 2.74 13.84 -7.82
N ALA A 347 2.30 12.84 -8.57
CA ALA A 347 2.35 12.82 -10.04
C ALA A 347 1.53 13.96 -10.67
N SER A 348 0.35 14.26 -10.10
CA SER A 348 -0.48 15.38 -10.54
C SER A 348 0.21 16.74 -10.34
N LYS A 349 0.89 16.93 -9.20
CA LYS A 349 1.66 18.16 -8.94
C LYS A 349 2.83 18.33 -9.91
N LYS A 350 3.60 17.27 -10.20
CA LYS A 350 4.68 17.30 -11.21
C LYS A 350 4.17 17.74 -12.60
N SER A 351 3.00 17.22 -12.99
CA SER A 351 2.35 17.56 -14.27
C SER A 351 1.91 19.02 -14.35
N GLN A 352 1.57 19.65 -13.22
CA GLN A 352 1.22 21.08 -13.15
C GLN A 352 2.44 22.00 -13.03
N ALA A 353 3.51 21.54 -12.39
CA ALA A 353 4.76 22.28 -12.19
C ALA A 353 5.64 22.31 -13.45
N THR A 354 5.49 21.35 -14.37
CA THR A 354 6.09 21.42 -15.70
C THR A 354 5.45 22.60 -16.44
N PRO A 355 6.20 23.66 -16.83
CA PRO A 355 5.64 24.74 -17.62
C PRO A 355 5.00 24.11 -18.84
N ARG A 356 3.74 24.47 -19.11
CA ARG A 356 2.99 24.03 -20.27
C ARG A 356 3.63 24.64 -21.53
N SER A 357 4.83 24.18 -21.88
CA SER A 357 5.56 24.66 -23.03
C SER A 357 4.84 24.14 -24.28
N MET A 358 4.25 25.09 -24.99
CA MET A 358 4.00 25.07 -26.44
C MET A 358 3.31 23.84 -27.04
N LEU A 359 2.18 23.42 -26.47
CA LEU A 359 1.12 22.80 -27.26
C LEU A 359 -0.18 23.60 -27.09
N THR A 360 -0.14 24.86 -27.52
CA THR A 360 -1.35 25.52 -28.02
C THR A 360 -1.76 24.82 -29.31
N LYS A 361 -2.40 23.65 -29.20
CA LYS A 361 -3.45 23.34 -30.16
C LYS A 361 -4.41 24.51 -30.03
N GLN A 362 -4.50 25.35 -31.07
CA GLN A 362 -5.58 26.31 -31.20
C GLN A 362 -6.88 25.49 -31.12
N LYS A 363 -7.45 25.37 -29.92
CA LYS A 363 -8.85 24.99 -29.79
C LYS A 363 -9.57 26.10 -30.52
N LYS A 364 -10.18 25.80 -31.66
CA LYS A 364 -11.22 26.67 -32.24
C LYS A 364 -12.18 26.98 -31.09
N LEU A 365 -12.11 28.21 -30.58
CA LEU A 365 -13.01 28.70 -29.57
C LEU A 365 -14.40 28.64 -30.20
N ARG A 366 -15.22 27.72 -29.72
CA ARG A 366 -16.64 27.70 -30.04
C ARG A 366 -17.20 29.04 -29.54
N SER A 367 -17.83 29.82 -30.42
CA SER A 367 -18.63 30.97 -30.02
C SER A 367 -19.86 30.43 -29.29
N TRP A 368 -20.00 30.80 -28.02
CA TRP A 368 -21.14 30.42 -27.21
C TRP A 368 -22.10 31.58 -27.15
N GLU A 369 -23.33 31.36 -27.60
CA GLU A 369 -24.42 32.34 -27.50
C GLU A 369 -25.29 31.98 -26.31
N VAL A 370 -25.69 32.99 -25.53
CA VAL A 370 -26.57 32.78 -24.37
C VAL A 370 -28.01 32.72 -24.87
N GLU A 371 -28.64 31.57 -24.76
CA GLU A 371 -30.04 31.37 -25.16
C GLU A 371 -31.01 31.70 -24.03
N GLN A 372 -30.59 31.43 -22.79
CA GLN A 372 -31.42 31.63 -21.62
C GLN A 372 -30.54 32.00 -20.42
N ASP A 373 -30.95 32.99 -19.64
CA ASP A 373 -30.38 33.31 -18.35
C ASP A 373 -31.52 33.56 -17.36
N THR A 374 -31.69 32.63 -16.41
CA THR A 374 -32.76 32.71 -15.40
C THR A 374 -32.30 33.40 -14.12
N GLY A 375 -31.03 33.82 -14.05
CA GLY A 375 -30.39 34.30 -12.81
C GLY A 375 -29.95 33.17 -11.88
N GLU A 376 -30.59 31.99 -11.90
CA GLU A 376 -30.17 30.79 -11.14
C GLU A 376 -29.33 29.82 -11.99
N TYR A 377 -29.58 29.77 -13.30
CA TYR A 377 -28.74 29.09 -14.28
C TYR A 377 -28.83 29.76 -15.64
N ARG A 378 -27.77 29.59 -16.43
CA ARG A 378 -27.62 30.10 -17.78
C ARG A 378 -27.42 28.96 -18.76
N VAL A 379 -28.15 28.97 -19.87
CA VAL A 379 -27.99 28.04 -20.99
C VAL A 379 -27.30 28.78 -22.13
N SER A 380 -26.25 28.19 -22.68
CA SER A 380 -25.53 28.72 -23.83
C SER A 380 -25.32 27.64 -24.89
N ARG A 381 -25.38 28.01 -26.16
CA ARG A 381 -25.27 27.08 -27.29
C ARG A 381 -24.09 27.40 -28.18
N ALA A 382 -23.50 26.36 -28.76
CA ALA A 382 -22.53 26.43 -29.84
C ALA A 382 -22.74 25.26 -30.82
N GLY A 383 -23.50 25.50 -31.89
CA GLY A 383 -23.98 24.45 -32.78
C GLY A 383 -24.88 23.46 -32.03
N THR A 384 -24.66 22.17 -32.20
CA THR A 384 -25.40 21.09 -31.49
C THR A 384 -25.01 20.94 -30.01
N ALA A 385 -24.04 21.72 -29.52
CA ALA A 385 -23.58 21.63 -28.14
C ALA A 385 -24.30 22.65 -27.26
N LEU A 386 -24.91 22.15 -26.18
CA LEU A 386 -25.47 22.95 -25.11
C LEU A 386 -24.56 22.97 -23.88
N LYS A 387 -24.50 24.14 -23.24
CA LYS A 387 -23.77 24.38 -22.01
C LYS A 387 -24.71 25.02 -20.99
N VAL A 388 -24.98 24.29 -19.91
CA VAL A 388 -25.70 24.80 -18.74
C VAL A 388 -24.68 25.24 -17.69
N THR A 389 -24.77 26.49 -17.26
CA THR A 389 -23.92 27.12 -16.25
C THR A 389 -24.78 27.50 -15.06
N LEU A 390 -24.60 26.87 -13.91
CA LEU A 390 -25.32 27.24 -12.69
C LEU A 390 -24.77 28.57 -12.16
N THR A 391 -25.61 29.61 -12.16
CA THR A 391 -25.24 30.94 -11.66
C THR A 391 -25.58 30.97 -10.17
N ARG A 392 -24.63 30.50 -9.35
CA ARG A 392 -24.81 30.26 -7.90
C ARG A 392 -25.32 31.49 -7.15
N PRO A 393 -26.24 31.33 -6.17
CA PRO A 393 -26.41 32.30 -5.09
C PRO A 393 -25.19 32.28 -4.14
N LYS A 394 -24.95 33.39 -3.41
CA LYS A 394 -23.76 33.58 -2.56
C LYS A 394 -23.56 32.57 -1.40
N ASN A 395 -24.52 31.67 -1.10
CA ASN A 395 -24.58 30.94 0.18
C ASN A 395 -24.73 29.40 0.11
N GLY A 396 -24.36 28.70 -0.97
CA GLY A 396 -24.30 27.22 -0.90
C GLY A 396 -24.18 26.46 -2.23
N ASN A 397 -24.08 25.12 -2.12
CA ASN A 397 -23.99 24.16 -3.23
C ASN A 397 -25.31 23.39 -3.51
N ALA A 398 -26.42 23.76 -2.87
CA ALA A 398 -27.71 23.09 -3.06
C ALA A 398 -28.45 23.64 -4.28
N LEU A 399 -29.06 22.76 -5.08
CA LEU A 399 -29.99 23.16 -6.15
C LEU A 399 -31.33 23.54 -5.53
N THR A 400 -31.90 24.68 -5.92
CA THR A 400 -33.26 25.06 -5.52
C THR A 400 -34.29 24.23 -6.28
N THR A 401 -35.50 24.14 -5.75
CA THR A 401 -36.61 23.45 -6.43
C THR A 401 -36.89 24.07 -7.81
N SER A 402 -36.84 25.40 -7.92
CA SER A 402 -36.99 26.14 -9.18
C SER A 402 -35.90 25.80 -10.20
N MET A 403 -34.65 25.66 -9.76
CA MET A 403 -33.55 25.20 -10.63
C MET A 403 -33.80 23.78 -11.12
N LEU A 404 -34.23 22.86 -10.25
CA LEU A 404 -34.48 21.47 -10.61
C LEU A 404 -35.63 21.36 -11.62
N GLU A 405 -36.73 22.08 -11.41
CA GLU A 405 -37.87 22.13 -12.32
C GLU A 405 -37.48 22.72 -13.67
N GLY A 406 -36.75 23.85 -13.67
CA GLY A 406 -36.27 24.50 -14.88
C GLY A 406 -35.34 23.63 -15.72
N LEU A 407 -34.35 23.00 -15.08
CA LEU A 407 -33.43 22.08 -15.75
C LEU A 407 -34.15 20.82 -16.26
N THR A 408 -35.09 20.28 -15.49
CA THR A 408 -35.88 19.12 -15.91
C THR A 408 -36.73 19.44 -17.13
N SER A 409 -37.35 20.62 -17.17
CA SER A 409 -38.12 21.09 -18.32
C SER A 409 -37.22 21.25 -19.55
N LEU A 410 -36.06 21.91 -19.38
CA LEU A 410 -35.06 22.07 -20.43
C LEU A 410 -34.70 20.72 -21.06
N PHE A 411 -34.30 19.73 -20.24
CA PHE A 411 -33.89 18.41 -20.74
C PHE A 411 -35.03 17.61 -21.39
N LYS A 412 -36.29 17.85 -21.01
CA LYS A 412 -37.46 17.22 -21.64
C LYS A 412 -37.79 17.80 -23.01
N GLU A 413 -37.49 19.08 -23.24
CA GLU A 413 -37.71 19.73 -24.53
C GLU A 413 -36.55 19.54 -25.51
N LEU A 414 -35.34 19.17 -25.04
CA LEU A 414 -34.18 18.92 -25.92
C LEU A 414 -34.42 17.92 -27.06
N PRO A 415 -35.16 16.80 -26.89
CA PRO A 415 -35.45 15.89 -28.00
C PRO A 415 -36.33 16.49 -29.10
N ARG A 416 -36.98 17.64 -28.84
CA ARG A 416 -37.81 18.38 -29.78
C ARG A 416 -37.10 19.62 -30.35
N ASP A 417 -35.88 19.88 -29.91
CA ASP A 417 -35.05 20.97 -30.40
C ASP A 417 -34.59 20.65 -31.84
N PRO A 418 -34.92 21.47 -32.84
CA PRO A 418 -34.56 21.23 -34.23
C PRO A 418 -33.08 21.52 -34.55
N SER A 419 -32.28 21.96 -33.57
CA SER A 419 -30.92 22.51 -33.72
C SER A 419 -29.77 21.51 -33.61
#